data_AF-A0A0Q0V515-F1
#
_entry.id   AF-A0A0Q0V515-F1
#
_cell.length_a   1.000
_cell.length_b   1.000
_cell.length_c   1.000
_cell.angle_alpha   90.00
_cell.angle_beta   90.00
_cell.angle_gamma   90.00
#
_symmetry.space_group_name_H-M   'P 1'
#
loop_
_entity.id
_entity.type
_entity.pdbx_description
1 polymer ?
#
loop_
_entity_poly.entity_id
_entity_poly.type
_entity_poly.pdbx_seq_one_letter_code
_entity_poly.pdbx_strand_id
1 'polypeptide(L)'
;MKRLLYSLILAADHSSSVWGRLQFMSGVVLKIAPLAYLLDMADWWFKENKQFGTFICIAILVNMIVGAVKHLKYKTFDFKLFFARNCMMIFVVCMVYIMLEMLRYTAGANIVGEIFKVLIQVTTLMYPTSKVFKNCYILSNGKYPPEFIMQRLYNFERNGDLNDLFKTKKDAEADKINETE
;
A
#
# COMPACT_ATOMS: atom_id res chain seq x y z
N MET A 1 14.25 -13.51 -19.17
CA MET A 1 15.54 -12.93 -18.75
C MET A 1 16.69 -13.31 -19.69
N LYS A 2 16.99 -14.60 -19.96
CA LYS A 2 18.05 -15.03 -20.90
C LYS A 2 17.99 -14.37 -22.29
N ARG A 3 16.80 -14.30 -22.92
CA ARG A 3 16.62 -13.64 -24.24
C ARG A 3 16.93 -12.13 -24.23
N LEU A 4 16.67 -11.43 -23.13
CA LEU A 4 16.98 -9.99 -23.00
C LEU A 4 18.49 -9.76 -22.88
N LEU A 5 19.17 -10.65 -22.16
CA LEU A 5 20.60 -10.62 -21.95
C LEU A 5 21.36 -10.89 -23.27
N TYR A 6 20.91 -11.88 -24.04
CA TYR A 6 21.45 -12.14 -25.38
C TYR A 6 21.24 -10.97 -26.35
N SER A 7 20.07 -10.32 -26.32
CA SER A 7 19.84 -9.13 -27.16
C SER A 7 20.68 -7.92 -26.74
N LEU A 8 21.00 -7.78 -25.45
CA LEU A 8 21.90 -6.75 -24.94
C LEU A 8 23.36 -7.01 -25.36
N ILE A 9 23.82 -8.26 -25.27
CA ILE A 9 25.16 -8.67 -25.70
C ILE A 9 25.34 -8.49 -27.21
N LEU A 10 24.36 -8.90 -28.02
CA LEU A 10 24.39 -8.73 -29.48
C LEU A 10 24.27 -7.27 -29.94
N ALA A 11 23.57 -6.43 -29.19
CA ALA A 11 23.52 -4.99 -29.44
C ALA A 11 24.88 -4.31 -29.19
N ALA A 12 25.69 -4.87 -28.28
CA ALA A 12 27.04 -4.39 -27.96
C ALA A 12 28.14 -4.99 -28.86
N ASP A 13 27.85 -6.05 -29.63
CA ASP A 13 28.81 -6.71 -30.52
C ASP A 13 28.98 -5.95 -31.85
N HIS A 14 30.23 -5.52 -32.08
CA HIS A 14 30.65 -4.71 -33.22
C HIS A 14 30.77 -5.48 -34.55
N SER A 15 30.50 -6.80 -34.57
CA SER A 15 30.58 -7.64 -35.79
C SER A 15 29.27 -7.79 -36.59
N SER A 16 28.14 -7.30 -36.05
CA SER A 16 26.81 -7.46 -36.68
C SER A 16 26.45 -6.33 -37.67
N SER A 17 25.70 -6.66 -38.73
CA SER A 17 25.18 -5.70 -39.71
C SER A 17 24.37 -4.57 -39.05
N VAL A 18 24.53 -3.33 -39.53
CA VAL A 18 23.88 -2.11 -38.99
C VAL A 18 22.36 -2.27 -38.89
N TRP A 19 21.75 -2.93 -39.87
CA TRP A 19 20.31 -3.25 -39.88
C TRP A 19 19.90 -4.23 -38.78
N GLY A 20 20.76 -5.21 -38.49
CA GLY A 20 20.55 -6.14 -37.38
C GLY A 20 20.59 -5.41 -36.04
N ARG A 21 21.55 -4.52 -35.83
CA ARG A 21 21.66 -3.72 -34.59
C ARG A 21 20.44 -2.84 -34.37
N LEU A 22 19.95 -2.17 -35.41
CA LEU A 22 18.77 -1.31 -35.31
C LEU A 22 17.52 -2.10 -34.90
N GLN A 23 17.33 -3.31 -35.45
CA GLN A 23 16.22 -4.20 -35.06
C GLN A 23 16.36 -4.72 -33.62
N PHE A 24 17.57 -5.01 -33.15
CA PHE A 24 17.79 -5.42 -31.76
C PHE A 24 17.60 -4.26 -30.78
N MET A 25 18.12 -3.08 -31.10
CA MET A 25 17.95 -1.89 -30.26
C MET A 25 16.48 -1.50 -30.17
N SER A 26 15.73 -1.49 -31.28
CA SER A 26 14.28 -1.21 -31.24
C SER A 26 13.51 -2.27 -30.45
N GLY A 27 13.86 -3.55 -30.59
CA GLY A 27 13.26 -4.64 -29.81
C GLY A 27 13.56 -4.60 -28.31
N VAL A 28 14.71 -4.03 -27.91
CA VAL A 28 15.07 -3.78 -26.51
C VAL A 28 14.36 -2.53 -25.99
N VAL A 29 14.38 -1.43 -26.74
CA VAL A 29 13.68 -0.18 -26.41
C VAL A 29 12.19 -0.43 -26.26
N LEU A 30 11.52 -1.14 -27.16
CA LEU A 30 10.09 -1.43 -27.03
C LEU A 30 9.73 -2.29 -25.81
N LYS A 31 10.68 -3.06 -25.26
CA LYS A 31 10.47 -3.85 -24.04
C LYS A 31 10.79 -3.08 -22.77
N ILE A 32 11.82 -2.22 -22.81
CA ILE A 32 12.29 -1.45 -21.66
C ILE A 32 11.51 -0.14 -21.53
N ALA A 33 11.14 0.52 -22.62
CA ALA A 33 10.48 1.82 -22.61
C ALA A 33 9.13 1.81 -21.86
N PRO A 34 8.24 0.82 -22.01
CA PRO A 34 7.03 0.76 -21.19
C PRO A 34 7.35 0.60 -19.70
N LEU A 35 8.37 -0.18 -19.36
CA LEU A 35 8.81 -0.36 -17.98
C LEU A 35 9.42 0.92 -17.42
N ALA A 36 10.28 1.60 -18.17
CA ALA A 36 10.88 2.87 -17.80
C ALA A 36 9.81 3.95 -17.61
N TYR A 37 8.85 4.04 -18.52
CA TYR A 37 7.71 4.95 -18.39
C TYR A 37 6.89 4.69 -17.12
N LEU A 38 6.60 3.42 -16.81
CA LEU A 38 5.92 3.06 -15.56
C LEU A 38 6.74 3.42 -14.32
N LEU A 39 8.06 3.26 -14.37
CA LEU A 39 8.95 3.65 -13.28
C LEU A 39 9.00 5.17 -13.09
N ASP A 40 9.08 5.94 -14.17
CA ASP A 40 9.03 7.41 -14.12
C ASP A 40 7.68 7.90 -13.59
N MET A 41 6.58 7.28 -14.01
CA MET A 41 5.24 7.58 -13.50
C MET A 41 5.14 7.28 -12.00
N ALA A 42 5.71 6.15 -11.56
CA ALA A 42 5.77 5.79 -10.15
C ALA A 42 6.65 6.77 -9.36
N ASP A 43 7.83 7.15 -9.87
CA ASP A 43 8.74 8.10 -9.23
C ASP A 43 8.08 9.47 -9.07
N TRP A 44 7.38 9.95 -10.10
CA TRP A 44 6.64 11.20 -10.04
C TRP A 44 5.54 11.15 -8.97
N TRP A 45 4.73 10.08 -8.94
CA TRP A 45 3.72 9.89 -7.91
C TRP A 45 4.32 9.80 -6.50
N PHE A 46 5.45 9.12 -6.33
CA PHE A 46 6.15 9.01 -5.04
C PHE A 46 6.74 10.35 -4.60
N LYS A 47 7.19 11.21 -5.51
CA LYS A 47 7.65 12.56 -5.17
C LYS A 47 6.50 13.40 -4.61
N GLU A 48 5.33 13.34 -5.23
CA GLU A 48 4.14 14.08 -4.76
C GLU A 48 3.54 13.51 -3.46
N ASN A 49 3.67 12.20 -3.23
CA ASN A 49 3.03 11.49 -2.12
C ASN A 49 4.03 10.83 -1.18
N LYS A 50 5.24 11.40 -1.05
CA LYS A 50 6.40 10.77 -0.39
C LYS A 50 6.09 10.21 0.99
N GLN A 51 5.39 10.97 1.81
CA GLN A 51 5.05 10.57 3.18
C GLN A 51 4.08 9.37 3.19
N PHE A 52 2.98 9.45 2.44
CA PHE A 52 2.01 8.36 2.32
C PHE A 52 2.65 7.09 1.70
N GLY A 53 3.40 7.25 0.61
CA GLY A 53 4.10 6.15 -0.06
C GLY A 53 5.11 5.45 0.87
N THR A 54 5.83 6.21 1.70
CA THR A 54 6.73 5.62 2.70
C THR A 54 5.97 4.86 3.78
N PHE A 55 4.87 5.42 4.29
CA PHE A 55 4.08 4.80 5.35
C PHE A 55 3.39 3.52 4.89
N ILE A 56 2.84 3.47 3.67
CA ILE A 56 2.21 2.25 3.16
C ILE A 56 3.25 1.14 2.96
N CYS A 57 4.45 1.46 2.46
CA CYS A 57 5.55 0.51 2.34
C CYS A 57 5.97 -0.06 3.70
N ILE A 58 6.12 0.80 4.71
CA ILE A 58 6.44 0.37 6.08
C ILE A 58 5.30 -0.50 6.65
N ALA A 59 4.04 -0.10 6.49
CA ALA A 59 2.90 -0.85 7.00
C ALA A 59 2.81 -2.26 6.38
N ILE A 60 3.03 -2.38 5.07
CA ILE A 60 3.08 -3.67 4.37
C ILE A 60 4.25 -4.51 4.87
N LEU A 61 5.44 -3.92 5.03
CA LEU A 61 6.64 -4.61 5.52
C LEU A 61 6.44 -5.13 6.95
N VAL A 62 5.91 -4.30 7.85
CA VAL A 62 5.59 -4.70 9.22
C VAL A 62 4.51 -5.78 9.23
N ASN A 63 3.46 -5.66 8.40
CA ASN A 63 2.46 -6.71 8.26
C ASN A 63 3.06 -8.05 7.84
N MET A 64 4.02 -8.05 6.90
CA MET A 64 4.73 -9.26 6.51
C MET A 64 5.55 -9.83 7.68
N ILE A 65 6.34 -9.02 8.37
CA ILE A 65 7.15 -9.47 9.51
C ILE A 65 6.26 -10.06 10.61
N VAL A 66 5.26 -9.32 11.07
CA VAL A 66 4.36 -9.73 12.15
C VAL A 66 3.56 -10.97 11.74
N GLY A 67 3.10 -11.04 10.49
CA GLY A 67 2.42 -12.21 9.94
C GLY A 67 3.33 -13.45 9.90
N ALA A 68 4.59 -13.30 9.50
CA ALA A 68 5.57 -14.38 9.48
C ALA A 68 5.87 -14.88 10.91
N VAL A 69 6.13 -13.96 11.85
CA VAL A 69 6.36 -14.29 13.28
C VAL A 69 5.17 -15.05 13.87
N LYS A 70 3.94 -14.61 13.58
CA LYS A 70 2.71 -15.31 13.99
C LYS A 70 2.68 -16.74 13.44
N HIS A 71 2.79 -16.91 12.12
CA HIS A 71 2.72 -18.24 11.51
C HIS A 71 3.84 -19.18 11.96
N LEU A 72 5.04 -18.64 12.24
CA LEU A 72 6.15 -19.39 12.85
C LEU A 72 5.82 -19.82 14.29
N LYS A 73 5.30 -18.91 15.13
CA LYS A 73 4.92 -19.21 16.53
C LYS A 73 3.85 -20.31 16.62
N TYR A 74 2.88 -20.31 15.71
CA TYR A 74 1.79 -21.30 15.67
C TYR A 74 2.10 -22.52 14.77
N LYS A 75 3.33 -22.66 14.24
CA LYS A 75 3.75 -23.76 13.35
C LYS A 75 2.84 -24.00 12.13
N THR A 76 2.23 -22.94 11.60
CA THR A 76 1.34 -22.97 10.43
C THR A 76 1.95 -22.24 9.22
N PHE A 77 3.28 -22.11 9.17
CA PHE A 77 3.95 -21.33 8.15
C PHE A 77 4.01 -22.07 6.81
N ASP A 78 3.21 -21.62 5.86
CA ASP A 78 3.31 -21.97 4.44
C ASP A 78 3.80 -20.75 3.66
N PHE A 79 5.03 -20.84 3.12
CA PHE A 79 5.66 -19.75 2.39
C PHE A 79 4.91 -19.36 1.12
N LYS A 80 4.39 -20.33 0.36
CA LYS A 80 3.68 -20.05 -0.90
C LYS A 80 2.37 -19.31 -0.60
N LEU A 81 1.61 -19.82 0.36
CA LEU A 81 0.35 -19.20 0.76
C LEU A 81 0.58 -17.82 1.40
N PHE A 82 1.60 -17.68 2.23
CA PHE A 82 1.98 -16.42 2.85
C PHE A 82 2.35 -15.36 1.81
N PHE A 83 3.22 -15.70 0.86
CA PHE A 83 3.64 -14.77 -0.20
C PHE A 83 2.45 -14.41 -1.10
N ALA A 84 1.67 -15.39 -1.55
CA ALA A 84 0.49 -15.15 -2.39
C ALA A 84 -0.54 -14.23 -1.72
N ARG A 85 -0.82 -14.41 -0.43
CA ARG A 85 -1.74 -13.55 0.34
C ARG A 85 -1.23 -12.12 0.47
N ASN A 86 0.08 -11.93 0.68
CA ASN A 86 0.67 -10.59 0.75
C ASN A 86 0.69 -9.91 -0.63
N CYS A 87 1.02 -10.64 -1.70
CA CYS A 87 0.92 -10.11 -3.07
C CYS A 87 -0.52 -9.71 -3.42
N MET A 88 -1.51 -10.55 -3.10
CA MET A 88 -2.92 -10.23 -3.31
C MET A 88 -3.34 -9.00 -2.50
N MET A 89 -2.85 -8.85 -1.27
CA MET A 89 -3.10 -7.66 -0.45
C MET A 89 -2.58 -6.39 -1.13
N ILE A 90 -1.32 -6.39 -1.58
CA ILE A 90 -0.69 -5.26 -2.27
C ILE A 90 -1.48 -4.93 -3.54
N PHE A 91 -1.84 -5.95 -4.32
CA PHE A 91 -2.63 -5.79 -5.54
C PHE A 91 -3.97 -5.11 -5.28
N VAL A 92 -4.72 -5.57 -4.26
CA VAL A 92 -6.02 -4.96 -3.89
C VAL A 92 -5.84 -3.52 -3.41
N VAL A 93 -4.83 -3.25 -2.58
CA VAL A 93 -4.52 -1.89 -2.10
C VAL A 93 -4.22 -0.95 -3.26
N CYS A 94 -3.36 -1.36 -4.20
CA CYS A 94 -3.03 -0.56 -5.38
C CYS A 94 -4.26 -0.32 -6.25
N MET A 95 -5.05 -1.36 -6.54
CA MET A 95 -6.24 -1.24 -7.38
C MET A 95 -7.27 -0.28 -6.78
N VAL A 96 -7.61 -0.46 -5.51
CA VAL A 96 -8.58 0.41 -4.82
C VAL A 96 -8.08 1.85 -4.76
N TYR A 97 -6.81 2.05 -4.43
CA TYR A 97 -6.20 3.38 -4.38
C TYR A 97 -6.25 4.08 -5.74
N ILE A 98 -5.85 3.41 -6.83
CA ILE A 98 -5.89 4.00 -8.18
C ILE A 98 -7.31 4.37 -8.57
N MET A 99 -8.30 3.51 -8.32
CA MET A 99 -9.70 3.82 -8.61
C MET A 99 -10.16 5.07 -7.85
N LEU A 100 -9.93 5.13 -6.53
CA LEU A 100 -10.32 6.28 -5.71
C LEU A 100 -9.58 7.57 -6.10
N GLU A 101 -8.30 7.48 -6.44
CA GLU A 101 -7.50 8.62 -6.90
C GLU A 101 -8.03 9.17 -8.24
N MET A 102 -8.49 8.30 -9.15
CA MET A 102 -9.16 8.74 -10.38
C MET A 102 -10.47 9.50 -10.07
N LEU A 103 -11.26 9.05 -9.09
CA LEU A 103 -12.43 9.83 -8.63
C LEU A 103 -12.01 11.20 -8.08
N ARG A 104 -10.91 11.28 -7.32
CA ARG A 104 -10.41 12.57 -6.82
C ARG A 104 -10.09 13.54 -7.96
N TYR A 105 -9.45 13.07 -9.03
CA TYR A 105 -9.17 13.93 -10.19
C TYR A 105 -10.44 14.49 -10.82
N THR A 106 -11.57 13.77 -10.78
CA THR A 106 -12.86 14.28 -11.28
C THR A 106 -13.50 15.33 -10.36
N ALA A 107 -13.19 15.32 -9.06
CA ALA A 107 -13.73 16.29 -8.09
C ALA A 107 -13.07 17.69 -8.18
N GLY A 108 -11.93 17.79 -8.88
CA GLY A 108 -11.22 19.04 -9.13
C GLY A 108 -10.17 19.40 -8.06
N ALA A 109 -9.31 20.38 -8.38
CA ALA A 109 -8.23 20.85 -7.52
C ALA A 109 -8.72 21.94 -6.54
N ASN A 110 -9.67 21.60 -5.68
CA ASN A 110 -10.21 22.45 -4.63
C ASN A 110 -9.97 21.83 -3.24
N ILE A 111 -10.33 22.56 -2.18
CA ILE A 111 -10.21 22.09 -0.78
C ILE A 111 -10.91 20.74 -0.59
N VAL A 112 -12.05 20.53 -1.27
CA VAL A 112 -12.79 19.25 -1.23
C VAL A 112 -11.94 18.10 -1.81
N GLY A 113 -11.26 18.33 -2.93
CA GLY A 113 -10.35 17.35 -3.54
C GLY A 113 -9.13 17.04 -2.66
N GLU A 114 -8.63 18.00 -1.88
CA GLU A 114 -7.53 17.79 -0.93
C GLU A 114 -7.99 16.96 0.29
N ILE A 115 -9.13 17.28 0.87
CA ILE A 115 -9.74 16.47 1.95
C ILE A 115 -10.02 15.05 1.46
N PHE A 116 -10.54 14.91 0.24
CA PHE A 116 -10.80 13.61 -0.35
C PHE A 116 -9.49 12.82 -0.57
N LYS A 117 -8.41 13.48 -0.99
CA LYS A 117 -7.07 12.87 -1.08
C LYS A 117 -6.62 12.29 0.26
N VAL A 118 -6.73 13.07 1.33
CA VAL A 118 -6.34 12.65 2.69
C VAL A 118 -7.19 11.46 3.13
N LEU A 119 -8.50 11.50 2.89
CA LEU A 119 -9.40 10.40 3.23
C LEU A 119 -9.04 9.10 2.50
N ILE A 120 -8.73 9.17 1.20
CA ILE A 120 -8.28 8.01 0.41
C ILE A 120 -6.97 7.46 0.97
N GLN A 121 -6.01 8.33 1.30
CA GLN A 121 -4.72 7.90 1.86
C GLN A 121 -4.89 7.24 3.23
N VAL A 122 -5.68 7.82 4.12
CA VAL A 122 -5.93 7.28 5.47
C VAL A 122 -6.63 5.92 5.39
N THR A 123 -7.71 5.82 4.61
CA THR A 123 -8.46 4.57 4.43
C THR A 123 -7.60 3.46 3.80
N THR A 124 -6.77 3.82 2.81
CA THR A 124 -5.83 2.89 2.18
C THR A 124 -4.76 2.41 3.15
N LEU A 125 -4.18 3.31 3.96
CA LEU A 125 -3.18 2.96 4.98
C LEU A 125 -3.76 2.11 6.11
N MET A 126 -5.04 2.33 6.44
CA MET A 126 -5.71 1.57 7.49
C MET A 126 -5.77 0.08 7.18
N TYR A 127 -5.94 -0.30 5.90
CA TYR A 127 -6.07 -1.71 5.52
C TYR A 127 -4.91 -2.62 5.97
N PRO A 128 -3.63 -2.34 5.62
CA PRO A 128 -2.51 -3.12 6.16
C PRO A 128 -2.28 -2.88 7.65
N THR A 129 -2.48 -1.64 8.14
CA THR A 129 -2.25 -1.29 9.55
C THR A 129 -3.17 -2.06 10.48
N SER A 130 -4.46 -2.20 10.14
CA SER A 130 -5.41 -3.00 10.89
C SER A 130 -4.99 -4.47 10.99
N LYS A 131 -4.41 -5.03 9.93
CA LYS A 131 -3.92 -6.41 9.96
C LYS A 131 -2.70 -6.55 10.87
N VAL A 132 -1.81 -5.56 10.92
CA VAL A 132 -0.73 -5.50 11.89
C VAL A 132 -1.30 -5.52 13.30
N PHE A 133 -2.23 -4.63 13.62
CA PHE A 133 -2.83 -4.53 14.96
C PHE A 133 -3.51 -5.83 15.38
N LYS A 134 -4.31 -6.44 14.50
CA LYS A 134 -4.96 -7.74 14.74
C LYS A 134 -3.92 -8.84 15.01
N ASN A 135 -2.85 -8.90 14.22
CA ASN A 135 -1.81 -9.91 14.42
C ASN A 135 -0.99 -9.68 15.69
N CYS A 136 -0.68 -8.43 16.04
CA CYS A 136 -0.01 -8.06 17.29
C CYS A 136 -0.89 -8.39 18.51
N TYR A 137 -2.19 -8.12 18.43
CA TYR A 137 -3.17 -8.48 19.47
C TYR A 137 -3.17 -9.99 19.75
N ILE A 138 -3.17 -10.80 18.69
CA ILE A 138 -3.09 -12.26 18.80
C ILE A 138 -1.73 -12.69 19.39
N LEU A 139 -0.63 -12.11 18.91
CA LEU A 139 0.72 -12.45 19.38
C LEU A 139 0.94 -12.11 20.86
N SER A 140 0.33 -11.03 21.33
CA SER A 140 0.42 -10.52 22.71
C SER A 140 -0.58 -11.18 23.66
N ASN A 141 -1.37 -12.16 23.18
CA ASN A 141 -2.46 -12.79 23.94
C ASN A 141 -3.45 -11.74 24.50
N GLY A 142 -3.80 -10.75 23.68
CA GLY A 142 -4.77 -9.72 24.03
C GLY A 142 -4.24 -8.54 24.86
N LYS A 143 -2.93 -8.48 25.13
CA LYS A 143 -2.35 -7.40 25.95
C LYS A 143 -2.13 -6.10 25.17
N TYR A 144 -1.78 -6.18 23.89
CA TYR A 144 -1.46 -5.02 23.07
C TYR A 144 -1.81 -5.22 21.58
N PRO A 145 -2.47 -4.25 20.92
CA PRO A 145 -3.01 -3.01 21.49
C PRO A 145 -4.16 -3.26 22.48
N PRO A 146 -4.44 -2.36 23.44
CA PRO A 146 -5.54 -2.50 24.38
C PRO A 146 -6.89 -2.72 23.69
N GLU A 147 -7.81 -3.46 24.34
CA GLU A 147 -9.12 -3.81 23.79
C GLU A 147 -9.93 -2.61 23.28
N PHE A 148 -9.89 -1.47 23.99
CA PHE A 148 -10.61 -0.27 23.57
C PHE A 148 -10.10 0.28 22.22
N ILE A 149 -8.79 0.19 21.95
CA ILE A 149 -8.20 0.58 20.65
C ILE A 149 -8.69 -0.38 19.58
N MET A 150 -8.74 -1.67 19.90
CA MET A 150 -9.19 -2.69 18.96
C MET A 150 -10.67 -2.53 18.62
N GLN A 151 -11.52 -2.21 19.60
CA GLN A 151 -12.94 -1.92 19.39
C GLN A 151 -13.14 -0.68 18.50
N ARG A 152 -12.41 0.41 18.76
CA ARG A 152 -12.45 1.61 17.91
C ARG A 152 -11.99 1.32 16.49
N LEU A 153 -10.95 0.51 16.32
CA LEU A 153 -10.50 0.08 15.00
C LEU A 153 -11.58 -0.69 14.25
N TYR A 154 -12.27 -1.63 14.92
CA TYR A 154 -13.38 -2.37 14.33
C TYR A 154 -14.57 -1.48 13.99
N ASN A 155 -14.91 -0.52 14.87
CA ASN A 155 -15.97 0.45 14.61
C ASN A 155 -15.63 1.35 13.42
N PHE A 156 -14.37 1.79 13.31
CA PHE A 156 -13.90 2.55 12.17
C PHE A 156 -13.96 1.75 10.87
N GLU A 157 -13.50 0.49 10.87
CA GLU A 157 -13.61 -0.40 9.70
C GLU A 157 -15.07 -0.59 9.25
N ARG A 158 -16.02 -0.54 10.18
CA ARG A 158 -17.45 -0.74 9.90
C ARG A 158 -18.16 0.53 9.44
N ASN A 159 -17.89 1.67 10.07
CA ASN A 159 -18.68 2.89 9.94
C ASN A 159 -17.92 4.03 9.24
N GLY A 160 -16.59 3.94 9.10
CA GLY A 160 -15.75 4.97 8.46
C GLY A 160 -15.59 6.27 9.25
N ASP A 161 -16.04 6.33 10.51
CA ASP A 161 -16.02 7.56 11.32
C ASP A 161 -14.64 7.81 11.94
N LEU A 162 -13.89 8.74 11.34
CA LEU A 162 -12.57 9.17 11.83
C LEU A 162 -12.65 9.84 13.21
N ASN A 163 -13.76 10.50 13.55
CA ASN A 163 -13.89 11.21 14.81
C ASN A 163 -13.91 10.21 15.99
N ASP A 164 -14.65 9.11 15.87
CA ASP A 164 -14.71 8.07 16.90
C ASP A 164 -13.34 7.39 17.13
N LEU A 165 -12.51 7.31 16.08
CA LEU A 165 -11.17 6.75 16.17
C LEU A 165 -10.23 7.64 17.02
N PHE A 166 -10.35 8.97 16.91
CA PHE A 166 -9.48 9.94 17.59
C PHE A 166 -10.07 10.54 18.88
N LYS A 167 -11.36 10.36 19.17
CA LYS A 167 -12.01 10.87 20.39
C LYS A 167 -11.28 10.39 21.65
N THR A 168 -10.75 11.33 22.44
CA THR A 168 -10.11 11.02 23.73
C THR A 168 -11.19 10.94 24.82
N LYS A 169 -10.93 10.29 25.95
CA LYS A 169 -11.90 10.21 27.07
C LYS A 169 -12.44 11.59 27.50
N LYS A 170 -11.61 12.63 27.42
CA LYS A 170 -12.01 14.03 27.67
C LYS A 170 -13.11 14.52 26.74
N ASP A 171 -13.08 14.14 25.46
CA ASP A 171 -14.06 14.57 24.46
C ASP A 171 -15.38 13.79 24.63
N ALA A 172 -15.29 12.52 25.04
CA ALA A 172 -16.46 11.68 25.33
C ALA A 172 -17.19 12.07 26.64
N GLU A 173 -16.49 12.69 27.59
CA GLU A 173 -17.09 13.25 28.80
C GLU A 173 -17.71 14.63 28.53
N ALA A 174 -17.13 15.44 27.65
CA ALA A 174 -17.70 16.73 27.24
C ALA A 174 -19.02 16.61 26.47
N ASP A 175 -19.15 15.63 25.56
CA ASP A 175 -20.41 15.37 24.84
C ASP A 175 -21.53 14.91 25.78
N LYS A 176 -21.19 14.14 26.83
CA LYS A 176 -22.18 13.69 27.82
C LYS A 176 -22.71 14.79 28.72
N ILE A 177 -21.94 15.85 28.95
CA ILE A 177 -22.36 16.99 29.77
C ILE A 177 -23.34 17.88 28.97
N ASN A 178 -23.09 18.05 27.66
CA ASN A 178 -23.91 18.88 26.78
C ASN A 178 -25.24 18.23 26.33
N GLU A 179 -25.39 16.91 26.46
CA GLU A 179 -26.68 16.21 26.20
C GLU A 179 -27.62 16.17 27.43
N THR A 180 -27.15 16.64 28.59
CA THR A 180 -27.92 16.70 29.85
C THR A 180 -28.39 18.10 30.24
N GLU A 181 -28.15 19.12 29.41
CA GLU A 181 -28.73 20.46 29.49
C GLU A 181 -29.82 20.65 28.41
#